data_AF-A0A5C7AZV9-F1
#
_entry.id   AF-A0A5C7AZV9-F1
#
_cell.length_a   1.000
_cell.length_b   1.000
_cell.length_c   1.000
_cell.angle_alpha   90.00
_cell.angle_beta   90.00
_cell.angle_gamma   90.00
#
_symmetry.space_group_name_H-M   'P 1'
#
loop_
_entity.id
_entity.type
_entity.pdbx_description
1 polymer ?
#
loop_
_entity_poly.entity_id
_entity_poly.type
_entity_poly.pdbx_seq_one_letter_code
_entity_poly.pdbx_strand_id
1 'polypeptide(L)'
;MFLDYLPHPLPENWLISEIDQDNEYLEFLGHNGEFLVSIMKHEYDNPEKPYYLSLSQLKGILGRYDFESLEWPEWFKSSKESVESALTLMEWINDNCSKFIPLTLEVWICMGTEDQKDIIQRYFEDVAVNHDDANQGYLYSRLSLTRTSATYSVAAIERILHFLKTVDLPFHEFKGGLLTNEKFQLIDDLRPSIAECIKSQQYEAIC
;
A
#
# COMPACT_ATOMS: atom_id res chain seq x y z
N MET A 1 32.83 -10.37 -7.48
CA MET A 1 32.70 -9.01 -8.05
C MET A 1 31.82 -8.10 -7.18
N PHE A 2 30.52 -8.36 -6.95
CA PHE A 2 29.77 -7.53 -5.97
C PHE A 2 30.25 -7.68 -4.52
N LEU A 3 30.52 -8.92 -4.10
CA LEU A 3 31.03 -9.23 -2.75
C LEU A 3 32.29 -8.43 -2.38
N ASP A 4 33.11 -8.07 -3.38
CA ASP A 4 34.37 -7.34 -3.18
C ASP A 4 34.12 -5.88 -2.75
N TYR A 5 32.90 -5.39 -2.90
CA TYR A 5 32.49 -4.03 -2.57
C TYR A 5 31.54 -3.95 -1.36
N LEU A 6 31.14 -5.09 -0.79
CA LEU A 6 30.24 -5.12 0.36
C LEU A 6 31.01 -4.94 1.67
N PRO A 7 30.53 -4.10 2.59
CA PRO A 7 31.10 -4.01 3.92
C PRO A 7 30.71 -5.23 4.76
N HIS A 8 31.51 -5.51 5.77
CA HIS A 8 31.16 -6.45 6.83
C HIS A 8 31.33 -5.75 8.20
N PRO A 9 30.24 -5.47 8.94
CA PRO A 9 28.84 -5.81 8.66
C PRO A 9 28.16 -4.90 7.62
N LEU A 10 26.98 -5.32 7.14
CA LEU A 10 26.03 -4.48 6.39
C LEU A 10 25.37 -3.43 7.31
N PRO A 11 24.68 -2.42 6.75
CA PRO A 11 23.80 -1.54 7.52
C PRO A 11 22.83 -2.31 8.43
N GLU A 12 22.52 -1.75 9.61
CA GLU A 12 21.58 -2.37 10.56
C GLU A 12 20.22 -2.64 9.90
N ASN A 13 19.54 -3.72 10.30
CA ASN A 13 18.25 -4.17 9.75
C ASN A 13 18.27 -4.75 8.33
N TRP A 14 19.46 -4.92 7.72
CA TRP A 14 19.62 -5.49 6.39
C TRP A 14 20.35 -6.82 6.39
N LEU A 15 19.97 -7.68 5.46
CA LEU A 15 20.66 -8.93 5.14
C LEU A 15 20.74 -9.11 3.62
N ILE A 16 21.75 -9.88 3.18
CA ILE A 16 21.79 -10.38 1.81
C ILE A 16 20.80 -11.54 1.72
N SER A 17 19.85 -11.41 0.80
CA SER A 17 18.84 -12.43 0.52
C SER A 17 19.31 -13.39 -0.57
N GLU A 18 19.89 -12.84 -1.63
CA GLU A 18 20.36 -13.60 -2.79
C GLU A 18 21.60 -12.97 -3.40
N ILE A 19 22.51 -13.83 -3.89
CA ILE A 19 23.63 -13.44 -4.73
C ILE A 19 23.73 -14.46 -5.84
N ASP A 20 23.57 -14.00 -7.07
CA ASP A 20 23.85 -14.79 -8.26
C ASP A 20 24.95 -14.09 -9.05
N GLN A 21 26.17 -14.62 -8.95
CA GLN A 21 27.33 -14.05 -9.61
C GLN A 21 27.31 -14.30 -11.12
N ASP A 22 26.70 -15.40 -11.56
CA ASP A 22 26.68 -15.78 -12.98
C ASP A 22 25.73 -14.86 -13.75
N ASN A 23 24.63 -14.43 -13.11
CA ASN A 23 23.65 -13.52 -13.67
C ASN A 23 23.85 -12.05 -13.24
N GLU A 24 24.95 -11.74 -12.56
CA GLU A 24 25.26 -10.41 -12.02
C GLU A 24 24.05 -9.78 -11.28
N TYR A 25 23.49 -10.56 -10.36
CA TYR A 25 22.38 -10.21 -9.48
C TYR A 25 22.78 -10.19 -7.99
N LEU A 26 22.26 -9.20 -7.26
CA LEU A 26 22.42 -9.08 -5.81
C LEU A 26 21.14 -8.55 -5.19
N GLU A 27 20.68 -9.16 -4.11
CA GLU A 27 19.45 -8.79 -3.40
C GLU A 27 19.69 -8.60 -1.91
N PHE A 28 19.10 -7.54 -1.36
CA PHE A 28 19.07 -7.24 0.06
C PHE A 28 17.62 -7.17 0.55
N LEU A 29 17.39 -7.72 1.74
CA LEU A 29 16.13 -7.57 2.46
C LEU A 29 16.35 -6.74 3.73
N GLY A 30 15.55 -5.69 3.87
CA GLY A 30 15.57 -4.74 4.97
C GLY A 30 14.31 -4.81 5.82
N HIS A 31 14.42 -4.42 7.10
CA HIS A 31 13.29 -4.28 8.02
C HIS A 31 12.40 -5.53 8.07
N ASN A 32 13.02 -6.69 8.36
CA ASN A 32 12.34 -7.99 8.41
C ASN A 32 11.69 -8.38 7.05
N GLY A 33 12.30 -8.01 5.93
CA GLY A 33 11.77 -8.28 4.59
C GLY A 33 10.62 -7.37 4.17
N GLU A 34 10.51 -6.19 4.77
CA GLU A 34 9.59 -5.14 4.31
C GLU A 34 10.11 -4.48 3.04
N PHE A 35 11.41 -4.22 2.97
CA PHE A 35 12.04 -3.58 1.82
C PHE A 35 12.96 -4.57 1.11
N LEU A 36 12.94 -4.52 -0.21
CA LEU A 36 13.87 -5.20 -1.10
C LEU A 36 14.64 -4.16 -1.88
N VAL A 37 15.97 -4.25 -1.81
CA VAL A 37 16.87 -3.50 -2.67
C VAL A 37 17.62 -4.51 -3.51
N SER A 38 17.61 -4.38 -4.83
CA SER A 38 18.32 -5.31 -5.70
C SER A 38 19.13 -4.60 -6.77
N ILE A 39 20.24 -5.22 -7.16
CA ILE A 39 21.08 -4.81 -8.28
C ILE A 39 21.02 -5.92 -9.31
N MET A 40 20.75 -5.54 -10.55
CA MET A 40 20.66 -6.45 -11.68
C MET A 40 21.32 -5.85 -12.90
N LYS A 41 21.96 -6.69 -13.72
CA LYS A 41 22.60 -6.24 -14.96
C LYS A 41 21.63 -6.31 -16.14
N HIS A 42 21.45 -5.18 -16.82
CA HIS A 42 20.64 -4.97 -18.01
C HIS A 42 21.47 -4.36 -19.15
N GLU A 43 22.50 -5.09 -19.59
CA GLU A 43 23.40 -4.59 -20.65
C GLU A 43 22.70 -4.35 -22.00
N TYR A 44 21.60 -5.04 -22.27
CA TYR A 44 20.81 -4.84 -23.48
C TYR A 44 19.92 -3.60 -23.41
N ASP A 45 19.41 -3.25 -22.23
CA ASP A 45 18.51 -2.11 -22.05
C ASP A 45 19.29 -0.80 -21.93
N ASN A 46 20.42 -0.81 -21.24
CA ASN A 46 21.28 0.37 -21.06
C ASN A 46 22.78 0.03 -21.12
N PRO A 47 23.37 -0.09 -22.33
CA PRO A 47 24.77 -0.49 -22.48
C PRO A 47 25.79 0.45 -21.82
N GLU A 48 25.48 1.76 -21.70
CA GLU A 48 26.39 2.74 -21.09
C GLU A 48 26.38 2.68 -19.56
N LYS A 49 25.28 2.22 -18.98
CA LYS A 49 25.06 2.07 -17.55
C LYS A 49 24.32 0.76 -17.29
N PRO A 50 25.00 -0.39 -17.39
CA PRO A 50 24.31 -1.68 -17.45
C PRO A 50 23.81 -2.16 -16.09
N TYR A 51 24.14 -1.51 -14.98
CA TYR A 51 23.70 -1.95 -13.65
C TYR A 51 22.51 -1.13 -13.19
N TYR A 52 21.38 -1.82 -13.00
CA TYR A 52 20.12 -1.25 -12.51
C TYR A 52 19.97 -1.55 -11.02
N LEU A 53 19.64 -0.52 -10.24
CA LEU A 53 19.24 -0.63 -8.85
C LEU A 53 17.70 -0.54 -8.78
N SER A 54 17.08 -1.48 -8.06
CA SER A 54 15.64 -1.51 -7.79
C SER A 54 15.36 -1.40 -6.29
N LEU A 55 14.27 -0.72 -5.94
CA LEU A 55 13.69 -0.65 -4.59
C LEU A 55 12.24 -1.12 -4.69
N SER A 56 11.83 -1.97 -3.76
CA SER A 56 10.46 -2.43 -3.62
C SER A 56 10.07 -2.55 -2.15
N GLN A 57 8.87 -2.09 -1.80
CA GLN A 57 8.22 -2.44 -0.54
C GLN A 57 7.41 -3.72 -0.76
N LEU A 58 7.82 -4.82 -0.14
CA LEU A 58 7.25 -6.15 -0.34
C LEU A 58 6.05 -6.44 0.58
N LYS A 59 5.95 -5.71 1.69
CA LYS A 59 4.85 -5.85 2.64
C LYS A 59 3.83 -4.75 2.43
N GLY A 60 2.57 -5.12 2.62
CA GLY A 60 1.44 -4.21 2.54
C GLY A 60 0.73 -4.23 1.18
N ILE A 61 -0.57 -3.90 1.21
CA ILE A 61 -1.46 -3.98 0.04
C ILE A 61 -1.65 -2.65 -0.69
N LEU A 62 -1.17 -1.54 -0.12
CA LEU A 62 -1.42 -0.18 -0.62
C LEU A 62 -0.22 0.77 -0.59
N GLY A 63 0.91 0.36 0.00
CA GLY A 63 2.17 1.08 -0.07
C GLY A 63 3.12 0.36 -1.01
N ARG A 64 3.48 1.00 -2.13
CA ARG A 64 4.62 0.59 -2.95
C ARG A 64 5.50 1.81 -3.11
N TYR A 65 6.72 1.72 -2.61
CA TYR A 65 7.76 2.65 -3.01
C TYR A 65 8.42 2.09 -4.26
N ASP A 66 8.30 2.84 -5.34
CA ASP A 66 9.15 2.73 -6.52
C ASP A 66 10.14 3.91 -6.53
N PHE A 67 11.14 3.82 -7.40
CA PHE A 67 12.08 4.93 -7.59
C PHE A 67 11.47 6.15 -8.25
N GLU A 68 10.33 6.02 -8.95
CA GLU A 68 9.62 7.19 -9.47
C GLU A 68 9.19 8.12 -8.33
N SER A 69 8.78 7.55 -7.20
CA SER A 69 8.43 8.29 -5.99
C SER A 69 9.63 8.81 -5.19
N LEU A 70 10.82 8.26 -5.44
CA LEU A 70 12.01 8.41 -4.61
C LEU A 70 13.15 8.81 -5.56
N GLU A 71 13.32 10.12 -5.84
CA GLU A 71 14.26 10.73 -6.81
C GLU A 71 15.74 10.29 -6.65
N TRP A 72 16.02 9.01 -6.84
CA TRP A 72 17.27 8.33 -6.53
C TRP A 72 17.86 7.78 -7.83
N PRO A 73 19.18 7.76 -8.00
CA PRO A 73 19.79 7.19 -9.20
C PRO A 73 19.56 5.68 -9.31
N GLU A 74 19.03 5.24 -10.45
CA GLU A 74 18.74 3.83 -10.73
C GLU A 74 19.80 3.14 -11.59
N TRP A 75 20.52 3.89 -12.45
CA TRP A 75 21.41 3.33 -13.48
C TRP A 75 22.87 3.71 -13.26
N PHE A 76 23.76 2.70 -13.24
CA PHE A 76 25.18 2.84 -12.90
C PHE A 76 26.11 2.19 -13.94
N LYS A 77 27.32 2.74 -14.07
CA LYS A 77 28.31 2.27 -15.04
C LYS A 77 29.03 1.00 -14.59
N SER A 78 29.16 0.82 -13.28
CA SER A 78 29.90 -0.30 -12.71
C SER A 78 29.16 -0.95 -11.54
N SER A 79 29.49 -2.22 -11.29
CA SER A 79 29.02 -2.97 -10.13
C SER A 79 29.41 -2.33 -8.80
N LYS A 80 30.56 -1.64 -8.76
CA LYS A 80 31.00 -0.89 -7.57
C LYS A 80 30.07 0.29 -7.29
N GLU A 81 29.80 1.11 -8.29
CA GLU A 81 28.91 2.28 -8.15
C GLU A 81 27.50 1.87 -7.73
N SER A 82 26.96 0.80 -8.29
CA SER A 82 25.62 0.31 -7.91
C SER A 82 25.59 -0.23 -6.48
N VAL A 83 26.62 -0.95 -6.03
CA VAL A 83 26.73 -1.41 -4.64
C VAL A 83 26.87 -0.25 -3.66
N GLU A 84 27.70 0.75 -3.97
CA GLU A 84 27.84 1.96 -3.14
C GLU A 84 26.52 2.74 -3.03
N SER A 85 25.78 2.86 -4.14
CA SER A 85 24.44 3.48 -4.13
C SER A 85 23.43 2.66 -3.32
N ALA A 86 23.42 1.34 -3.45
CA ALA A 86 22.53 0.46 -2.69
C ALA A 86 22.78 0.57 -1.18
N LEU A 87 24.05 0.59 -0.76
CA LEU A 87 24.43 0.80 0.65
C LEU A 87 23.95 2.16 1.17
N THR A 88 24.13 3.21 0.37
CA THR A 88 23.66 4.56 0.72
C THR A 88 22.13 4.61 0.82
N LEU A 89 21.42 3.91 -0.06
CA LEU A 89 19.96 3.80 -0.03
C LEU A 89 19.48 3.06 1.21
N MET A 90 20.13 1.95 1.58
CA MET A 90 19.79 1.19 2.78
C MET A 90 19.93 2.02 4.07
N GLU A 91 21.00 2.80 4.19
CA GLU A 91 21.17 3.74 5.31
C GLU A 91 20.12 4.86 5.30
N TRP A 92 19.82 5.41 4.12
CA TRP A 92 18.75 6.39 3.99
C TRP A 92 17.38 5.82 4.40
N ILE A 93 17.08 4.58 4.05
CA ILE A 93 15.84 3.89 4.48
C ILE A 93 15.84 3.73 6.01
N ASN A 94 16.94 3.31 6.62
CA ASN A 94 17.06 3.23 8.09
C ASN A 94 16.71 4.56 8.76
N ASP A 95 17.33 5.65 8.30
CA ASP A 95 17.13 7.00 8.85
C ASP A 95 15.72 7.54 8.64
N ASN A 96 15.04 7.09 7.58
CA ASN A 96 13.73 7.60 7.18
C ASN A 96 12.60 6.60 7.42
N CYS A 97 12.86 5.44 8.04
CA CYS A 97 11.89 4.35 8.19
C CYS A 97 10.56 4.83 8.81
N SER A 98 10.60 5.78 9.75
CA SER A 98 9.40 6.34 10.39
C SER A 98 8.54 7.21 9.48
N LYS A 99 9.06 7.64 8.32
CA LYS A 99 8.36 8.48 7.33
C LYS A 99 7.67 7.65 6.25
N PHE A 100 7.93 6.34 6.19
CA PHE A 100 7.27 5.47 5.24
C PHE A 100 5.80 5.31 5.62
N ILE A 101 4.93 5.25 4.61
CA ILE A 101 3.51 4.98 4.83
C ILE A 101 3.40 3.68 5.64
N PRO A 102 2.62 3.69 6.74
CA PRO A 102 2.44 2.51 7.56
C PRO A 102 2.03 1.32 6.69
N LEU A 103 2.72 0.20 6.88
CA LEU A 103 2.31 -1.07 6.31
C LEU A 103 0.82 -1.24 6.50
N THR A 104 0.09 -1.27 5.38
CA THR A 104 -1.34 -1.58 5.38
C THR A 104 -1.43 -3.04 5.04
N LEU A 105 -1.71 -3.89 6.03
CA LEU A 105 -1.85 -5.33 5.83
C LEU A 105 -3.30 -5.69 5.55
N GLU A 106 -4.22 -4.95 6.17
CA GLU A 106 -5.66 -5.07 5.92
C GLU A 106 -6.25 -3.68 5.67
N VAL A 107 -7.24 -3.64 4.79
CA VAL A 107 -8.02 -2.43 4.55
C VAL A 107 -9.37 -2.60 5.21
N TRP A 108 -9.80 -1.54 5.88
CA TRP A 108 -11.03 -1.47 6.65
C TRP A 108 -11.85 -0.29 6.15
N ILE A 109 -13.14 -0.55 5.96
CA ILE A 109 -14.10 0.46 5.51
C ILE A 109 -15.07 0.78 6.64
N CYS A 110 -15.20 2.06 6.94
CA CYS A 110 -16.20 2.55 7.87
C CYS A 110 -17.59 2.44 7.23
N MET A 111 -18.44 1.59 7.81
CA MET A 111 -19.80 1.31 7.34
C MET A 111 -20.84 2.18 8.03
N GLY A 112 -20.46 2.97 9.05
CA GLY A 112 -21.37 3.83 9.80
C GLY A 112 -20.93 3.95 11.26
N THR A 113 -21.85 4.40 12.10
CA THR A 113 -21.62 4.66 13.52
C THR A 113 -22.39 3.67 14.40
N GLU A 114 -22.10 3.63 15.71
CA GLU A 114 -22.70 2.69 16.68
C GLU A 114 -24.24 2.74 16.70
N ASP A 115 -24.87 3.89 16.40
CA ASP A 115 -26.34 4.02 16.25
C ASP A 115 -26.91 3.24 15.05
N GLN A 116 -26.07 2.87 14.08
CA GLN A 116 -26.43 2.08 12.90
C GLN A 116 -26.03 0.60 13.03
N LYS A 117 -25.51 0.18 14.19
CA LYS A 117 -24.96 -1.15 14.43
C LYS A 117 -25.89 -2.29 14.07
N ASP A 118 -27.13 -2.23 14.51
CA ASP A 118 -28.11 -3.31 14.28
C ASP A 118 -28.38 -3.53 12.80
N ILE A 119 -28.35 -2.46 11.99
CA ILE A 119 -28.56 -2.53 10.54
C ILE A 119 -27.31 -3.09 9.85
N ILE A 120 -26.13 -2.62 10.28
CA ILE A 120 -24.83 -3.03 9.74
C ILE A 120 -24.55 -4.52 10.03
N GLN A 121 -24.76 -4.97 11.27
CA GLN A 121 -24.51 -6.36 11.69
C GLN A 121 -25.48 -7.38 11.07
N ARG A 122 -26.68 -6.96 10.64
CA ARG A 122 -27.59 -7.84 9.88
C ARG A 122 -27.06 -8.15 8.48
N TYR A 123 -26.22 -7.28 7.93
CA TYR A 123 -25.74 -7.39 6.56
C TYR A 123 -24.30 -7.93 6.49
N PHE A 124 -23.45 -7.57 7.46
CA PHE A 124 -22.05 -8.00 7.49
C PHE A 124 -21.80 -8.90 8.69
N GLU A 125 -21.31 -10.12 8.43
CA GLU A 125 -20.94 -11.10 9.46
C GLU A 125 -19.63 -10.72 10.18
N ASP A 126 -18.73 -9.99 9.50
CA ASP A 126 -17.35 -9.69 9.93
C ASP A 126 -17.14 -8.23 10.41
N VAL A 127 -18.11 -7.64 11.11
CA VAL A 127 -18.00 -6.24 11.57
C VAL A 127 -17.19 -6.17 12.86
N ALA A 128 -16.06 -5.47 12.82
CA ALA A 128 -15.29 -5.13 14.00
C ALA A 128 -15.71 -3.75 14.56
N VAL A 129 -15.76 -3.67 15.88
CA VAL A 129 -16.04 -2.48 16.72
C VAL A 129 -14.77 -2.26 17.55
N ASN A 130 -14.18 -1.10 17.81
CA ASN A 130 -14.55 0.32 17.80
C ASN A 130 -13.21 1.05 17.59
N HIS A 131 -13.15 2.08 16.73
CA HIS A 131 -12.12 3.11 16.89
C HIS A 131 -12.83 4.39 17.28
N ASP A 132 -12.62 4.83 18.52
CA ASP A 132 -13.08 6.14 18.98
C ASP A 132 -12.23 7.20 18.26
N ASP A 133 -12.81 7.76 17.21
CA ASP A 133 -12.34 9.03 16.66
C ASP A 133 -13.37 10.10 17.03
N ALA A 134 -12.91 11.17 17.69
CA ALA A 134 -13.75 12.31 18.11
C ALA A 134 -15.04 11.99 18.93
N ASN A 135 -15.02 10.97 19.81
CA ASN A 135 -16.17 10.50 20.62
C ASN A 135 -17.34 9.92 19.81
N GLN A 136 -17.11 9.47 18.57
CA GLN A 136 -18.07 8.68 17.81
C GLN A 136 -17.51 7.28 17.56
N GLY A 137 -18.23 6.25 18.04
CA GLY A 137 -17.91 4.86 17.75
C GLY A 137 -18.21 4.55 16.29
N TYR A 138 -17.16 4.35 15.50
CA TYR A 138 -17.28 3.94 14.10
C TYR A 138 -17.20 2.41 13.98
N LEU A 139 -18.01 1.89 13.05
CA LEU A 139 -18.11 0.46 12.75
C LEU A 139 -17.36 0.16 11.45
N TYR A 140 -16.36 -0.71 11.55
CA TYR A 140 -15.52 -1.05 10.41
C TYR A 140 -15.77 -2.47 9.95
N SER A 141 -15.81 -2.65 8.63
CA SER A 141 -15.81 -3.95 7.99
C SER A 141 -14.49 -4.14 7.27
N ARG A 142 -13.91 -5.34 7.36
CA ARG A 142 -12.74 -5.67 6.55
C ARG A 142 -13.10 -5.66 5.06
N LEU A 143 -12.23 -5.10 4.24
CA LEU A 143 -12.36 -5.00 2.80
C LEU A 143 -11.32 -5.86 2.10
N SER A 144 -11.78 -6.67 1.17
CA SER A 144 -10.94 -7.45 0.27
C SER A 144 -11.06 -6.90 -1.14
N LEU A 145 -9.94 -6.81 -1.86
CA LEU A 145 -9.98 -6.47 -3.28
C LEU A 145 -10.63 -7.64 -4.05
N THR A 146 -11.74 -7.36 -4.73
CA THR A 146 -12.39 -8.34 -5.59
C THR A 146 -11.71 -8.37 -6.95
N ARG A 147 -11.89 -9.45 -7.74
CA ARG A 147 -11.30 -9.58 -9.08
C ARG A 147 -11.74 -8.47 -10.06
N THR A 148 -12.85 -7.79 -9.78
CA THR A 148 -13.44 -6.79 -10.67
C THR A 148 -13.11 -5.35 -10.28
N SER A 149 -12.59 -5.12 -9.07
CA SER A 149 -12.31 -3.78 -8.58
C SER A 149 -10.84 -3.41 -8.84
N ALA A 150 -10.61 -2.30 -9.54
CA ALA A 150 -9.25 -1.84 -9.89
C ALA A 150 -8.44 -1.35 -8.67
N THR A 151 -9.13 -0.85 -7.63
CA THR A 151 -8.52 -0.32 -6.41
C THR A 151 -9.38 -0.66 -5.18
N TYR A 152 -8.79 -0.54 -3.99
CA TYR A 152 -9.55 -0.67 -2.74
C TYR A 152 -10.62 0.41 -2.61
N SER A 153 -10.39 1.65 -3.07
CA SER A 153 -11.43 2.69 -3.09
C SER A 153 -12.62 2.30 -3.96
N VAL A 154 -12.39 1.69 -5.13
CA VAL A 154 -13.48 1.20 -6.00
C VAL A 154 -14.26 0.07 -5.32
N ALA A 155 -13.55 -0.93 -4.79
CA ALA A 155 -14.19 -2.05 -4.07
C ALA A 155 -15.01 -1.56 -2.86
N ALA A 156 -14.51 -0.54 -2.16
CA ALA A 156 -15.17 0.07 -1.02
C ALA A 156 -16.47 0.77 -1.41
N ILE A 157 -16.43 1.59 -2.47
CA ILE A 157 -17.61 2.29 -3.00
C ILE A 157 -18.67 1.28 -3.44
N GLU A 158 -18.29 0.25 -4.21
CA GLU A 158 -19.20 -0.81 -4.65
C GLU A 158 -19.88 -1.50 -3.47
N ARG A 159 -19.11 -1.83 -2.43
CA ARG A 159 -19.61 -2.46 -1.20
C ARG A 159 -20.58 -1.56 -0.43
N ILE A 160 -20.27 -0.27 -0.29
CA ILE A 160 -21.17 0.70 0.36
C ILE A 160 -22.46 0.86 -0.43
N LEU A 161 -22.39 1.08 -1.74
CA LEU A 161 -23.58 1.26 -2.57
C LEU A 161 -24.48 0.02 -2.52
N HIS A 162 -23.89 -1.17 -2.55
CA HIS A 162 -24.64 -2.41 -2.43
C HIS A 162 -25.32 -2.57 -1.06
N PHE A 163 -24.61 -2.23 0.03
CA PHE A 163 -25.17 -2.18 1.37
C PHE A 163 -26.36 -1.22 1.45
N LEU A 164 -26.17 0.06 1.08
CA LEU A 164 -27.21 1.10 1.13
C LEU A 164 -28.47 0.69 0.39
N LYS A 165 -28.31 0.12 -0.82
CA LYS A 165 -29.42 -0.38 -1.63
C LYS A 165 -30.13 -1.58 -0.98
N THR A 166 -29.40 -2.47 -0.32
CA THR A 166 -29.98 -3.69 0.25
C THR A 166 -30.74 -3.42 1.55
N VAL A 167 -30.27 -2.48 2.36
CA VAL A 167 -30.93 -2.09 3.62
C VAL A 167 -31.90 -0.93 3.47
N ASP A 168 -32.06 -0.40 2.24
CA ASP A 168 -32.89 0.77 1.92
C ASP A 168 -32.57 1.99 2.79
N LEU A 169 -31.27 2.23 3.03
CA LEU A 169 -30.78 3.34 3.86
C LEU A 169 -30.50 4.57 2.98
N PRO A 170 -31.17 5.71 3.20
CA PRO A 170 -30.88 6.93 2.45
C PRO A 170 -29.44 7.42 2.69
N PHE A 171 -28.77 7.87 1.63
CA PHE A 171 -27.37 8.29 1.73
C PHE A 171 -27.13 9.44 2.73
N HIS A 172 -28.07 10.37 2.88
CA HIS A 172 -27.94 11.47 3.84
C HIS A 172 -27.98 11.00 5.30
N GLU A 173 -28.44 9.77 5.55
CA GLU A 173 -28.43 9.11 6.86
C GLU A 173 -27.19 8.22 7.04
N PHE A 174 -26.42 7.95 5.98
CA PHE A 174 -25.21 7.15 6.03
C PHE A 174 -24.04 7.94 6.59
N LYS A 175 -23.43 7.43 7.67
CA LYS A 175 -22.33 8.09 8.39
C LYS A 175 -20.96 7.41 8.19
N GLY A 176 -20.86 6.50 7.23
CA GLY A 176 -19.63 5.79 6.88
C GLY A 176 -18.84 6.47 5.75
N GLY A 177 -18.01 5.69 5.06
CA GLY A 177 -17.27 6.13 3.87
C GLY A 177 -15.81 6.50 4.11
N LEU A 178 -15.24 6.13 5.25
CA LEU A 178 -13.79 6.24 5.49
C LEU A 178 -13.09 4.93 5.15
N LEU A 179 -12.00 5.01 4.38
CA LEU A 179 -11.13 3.88 4.10
C LEU A 179 -9.89 3.99 4.97
N THR A 180 -9.54 2.94 5.69
CA THR A 180 -8.45 2.95 6.68
C THR A 180 -7.62 1.66 6.62
N ASN A 181 -6.42 1.67 7.18
CA ASN A 181 -5.66 0.45 7.42
C ASN A 181 -6.07 -0.22 8.75
N GLU A 182 -5.44 -1.33 9.12
CA GLU A 182 -5.71 -2.05 10.38
C GLU A 182 -5.39 -1.24 11.65
N LYS A 183 -4.68 -0.11 11.52
CA LYS A 183 -4.38 0.84 12.60
C LYS A 183 -5.34 2.05 12.59
N PHE A 184 -6.41 2.00 11.80
CA PHE A 184 -7.39 3.07 11.62
C PHE A 184 -6.82 4.39 11.09
N GLN A 185 -5.67 4.34 10.42
CA GLN A 185 -5.11 5.49 9.74
C GLN A 185 -5.83 5.69 8.40
N LEU A 186 -6.25 6.93 8.12
CA LEU A 186 -7.00 7.26 6.91
C LEU A 186 -6.15 6.99 5.66
N ILE A 187 -6.71 6.20 4.76
CA ILE A 187 -6.19 5.94 3.41
C ILE A 187 -6.91 6.87 2.41
N ASP A 188 -8.24 6.93 2.49
CA ASP A 188 -9.08 7.69 1.55
C ASP A 188 -10.42 8.09 2.20
N ASP A 189 -10.95 9.24 1.79
CA ASP A 189 -12.29 9.72 2.17
C ASP A 189 -13.24 9.55 0.97
N LEU A 190 -14.05 8.50 1.03
CA LEU A 190 -14.90 8.05 -0.08
C LEU A 190 -16.23 8.80 -0.15
N ARG A 191 -16.58 9.60 0.87
CA ARG A 191 -17.90 10.27 0.97
C ARG A 191 -18.22 11.12 -0.27
N PRO A 192 -17.29 11.91 -0.85
CA PRO A 192 -17.55 12.66 -2.07
C PRO A 192 -17.86 11.74 -3.26
N SER A 193 -17.05 10.70 -3.49
CA SER A 193 -17.22 9.78 -4.61
C SER A 193 -18.50 8.95 -4.52
N ILE A 194 -18.90 8.52 -3.31
CA ILE A 194 -20.17 7.83 -3.09
C ILE A 194 -21.34 8.76 -3.44
N ALA A 195 -21.28 10.04 -3.02
CA ALA A 195 -22.31 11.02 -3.33
C ALA A 195 -22.45 11.25 -4.85
N GLU A 196 -21.35 11.27 -5.59
CA GLU A 196 -21.34 11.37 -7.05
C GLU A 196 -21.97 10.13 -7.72
N CYS A 197 -21.59 8.92 -7.30
CA CYS A 197 -22.16 7.68 -7.83
C CYS A 197 -23.69 7.59 -7.62
N ILE A 198 -24.19 8.08 -6.49
CA ILE A 198 -25.63 8.07 -6.21
C ILE A 198 -26.36 9.08 -7.09
N LYS A 199 -25.78 10.27 -7.31
CA LYS A 199 -26.35 11.28 -8.22
C LYS A 199 -26.41 10.78 -9.66
N SER A 200 -25.39 10.08 -10.15
CA SER A 200 -25.37 9.56 -11.52
C SER A 200 -26.40 8.44 -11.72
N GLN A 201 -26.57 7.53 -10.76
CA GLN A 201 -27.59 6.47 -10.81
C GLN A 201 -29.03 7.03 -10.78
N GLN A 202 -29.26 8.12 -10.05
CA GLN A 202 -30.56 8.81 -10.07
C GLN A 202 -30.85 9.43 -11.44
N TYR A 203 -29.82 9.89 -12.15
CA TYR A 203 -29.97 10.47 -13.49
C TYR A 203 -30.29 9.39 -14.54
N GLU A 204 -29.69 8.20 -14.45
CA GLU A 204 -29.99 7.06 -15.34
C GLU A 204 -31.41 6.50 -15.14
N ALA A 205 -32.00 6.61 -13.95
CA ALA A 205 -33.36 6.14 -13.69
C ALA A 205 -34.46 7.08 -14.23
N ILE A 206 -34.11 8.30 -14.66
CA ILE A 206 -35.03 9.34 -15.12
C ILE A 206 -35.00 9.52 -16.66
N CYS A 207 -34.00 8.96 -17.34
CA CYS A 207 -33.87 8.94 -18.80
C CYS A 207 -34.39 7.63 -19.42
#